data_AF-K9PCN0-F1
#
_entry.id   AF-K9PCN0-F1
#
_cell.length_a   1.000
_cell.length_b   1.000
_cell.length_c   1.000
_cell.angle_alpha   90.00
_cell.angle_beta   90.00
_cell.angle_gamma   90.00
#
_symmetry.space_group_name_H-M   'P 1'
#
loop_
_entity.id
_entity.type
_entity.pdbx_description
1 polymer ?
#
loop_
_entity_poly.entity_id
_entity_poly.type
_entity_poly.pdbx_seq_one_letter_code
_entity_poly.pdbx_strand_id
1 'polypeptide(L)'
;MRDADKDRRKNPPVNNPHPPAKEPLSYHELKQLLMNARADREQYKKEYQEAATQRDEWEQRAQENQAAASQLVLVEQKIQTYQIEAYELKERADKNYQLYLDGQQSYQHTLTLYNEEKARASELLAQYEIANSERDRYLTLYNETKAELKYERRSKASIKGWETRRKAENAKLKQEISQMVVLLRESIAGKDEAVNNLYLVAERMDRIQSLVDSAVEETTNNPVNLVQKFRRIWLAVKDILSE
;
A
#
# COMPACT_ATOMS: atom_id res chain seq x y z
N MET A 1 49.18 -70.77 -47.82
CA MET A 1 49.19 -71.00 -49.28
C MET A 1 50.60 -71.40 -49.65
N ARG A 2 50.86 -72.71 -49.74
CA ARG A 2 51.05 -73.51 -50.96
C ARG A 2 52.41 -73.31 -51.66
N ASP A 3 53.24 -74.32 -51.43
CA ASP A 3 54.22 -74.97 -52.30
C ASP A 3 54.27 -74.55 -53.77
N ALA A 4 55.49 -74.39 -54.28
CA ALA A 4 55.86 -74.86 -55.62
C ALA A 4 57.38 -75.08 -55.70
N ASP A 5 57.75 -76.28 -55.30
CA ASP A 5 58.92 -77.01 -55.77
C ASP A 5 58.93 -77.06 -57.32
N LYS A 6 60.08 -76.80 -57.96
CA LYS A 6 60.33 -77.20 -59.36
C LYS A 6 61.82 -77.20 -59.67
N ASP A 7 62.38 -78.37 -59.41
CA ASP A 7 63.51 -78.97 -60.12
C ASP A 7 63.57 -78.61 -61.62
N ARG A 8 64.73 -78.13 -62.06
CA ARG A 8 65.19 -78.23 -63.46
C ARG A 8 66.72 -78.10 -63.55
N ARG A 9 67.44 -79.02 -62.91
CA ARG A 9 68.86 -79.26 -63.21
C ARG A 9 68.96 -80.10 -64.49
N LYS A 10 69.18 -79.43 -65.62
CA LYS A 10 69.77 -80.07 -66.81
C LYS A 10 71.28 -80.19 -66.54
N ASN A 11 71.77 -81.40 -66.30
CA ASN A 11 73.21 -81.70 -66.30
C ASN A 11 73.70 -81.68 -67.76
N PRO A 12 74.63 -80.78 -68.16
CA PRO A 12 75.40 -80.95 -69.38
C PRO A 12 76.47 -82.03 -69.15
N PRO A 13 76.92 -82.73 -70.21
CA PRO A 13 78.03 -83.67 -70.08
C PRO A 13 79.27 -82.88 -69.66
N VAL A 14 79.81 -83.21 -68.48
CA VAL A 14 81.10 -82.68 -68.03
C VAL A 14 82.17 -83.34 -68.90
N ASN A 15 82.49 -82.65 -70.00
CA ASN A 15 83.68 -82.90 -70.78
C ASN A 15 84.85 -82.51 -69.86
N ASN A 16 85.50 -83.50 -69.23
CA ASN A 16 86.74 -83.29 -68.49
C ASN A 16 87.89 -83.28 -69.50
N PRO A 17 88.41 -82.11 -69.93
CA PRO A 17 89.79 -82.10 -70.39
C PRO A 17 90.63 -82.54 -69.18
N HIS A 18 91.33 -83.66 -69.30
CA HIS A 18 92.44 -83.92 -68.39
C HIS A 18 93.33 -82.67 -68.41
N PRO A 19 93.50 -81.96 -67.28
CA PRO A 19 94.55 -80.98 -67.20
C PRO A 19 95.86 -81.76 -67.38
N PRO A 20 96.85 -81.22 -68.11
CA PRO A 20 98.17 -81.81 -68.14
C PRO A 20 98.63 -81.99 -66.69
N ALA A 21 99.32 -83.09 -66.40
CA ALA A 21 99.91 -83.33 -65.10
C ALA A 21 100.69 -82.07 -64.70
N LYS A 22 100.13 -81.29 -63.76
CA LYS A 22 100.84 -80.14 -63.20
C LYS A 22 102.05 -80.73 -62.51
N GLU A 23 103.23 -80.38 -63.01
CA GLU A 23 104.49 -80.63 -62.33
C GLU A 23 104.33 -80.27 -60.84
N PRO A 24 104.94 -81.03 -59.92
CA PRO A 24 104.86 -80.70 -58.50
C PRO A 24 105.32 -79.27 -58.34
N LEU A 25 104.40 -78.40 -57.90
CA LEU A 25 104.67 -76.99 -57.64
C LEU A 25 106.03 -76.87 -56.99
N SER A 26 106.90 -76.06 -57.59
CA SER A 26 108.21 -75.78 -57.04
C SER A 26 108.03 -75.35 -55.59
N TYR A 27 108.92 -75.77 -54.68
CA TYR A 27 108.85 -75.42 -53.26
C TYR A 27 108.62 -73.90 -53.04
N HIS A 28 109.11 -73.08 -53.97
CA HIS A 28 108.90 -71.64 -53.98
C HIS A 28 107.45 -71.21 -54.29
N GLU A 29 106.80 -71.86 -55.25
CA GLU A 29 105.41 -71.60 -55.62
C GLU A 29 104.44 -72.08 -54.52
N LEU A 30 104.71 -73.25 -53.92
CA LEU A 30 103.98 -73.74 -52.73
C LEU A 30 104.09 -72.77 -51.55
N LYS A 31 105.27 -72.18 -51.33
CA LYS A 31 105.50 -71.17 -50.30
C LYS A 31 104.75 -69.86 -50.58
N GLN A 32 104.69 -69.41 -51.84
CA GLN A 32 103.89 -68.24 -52.26
C GLN A 32 102.39 -68.49 -52.09
N LEU A 33 101.89 -69.65 -52.50
CA LEU A 33 100.48 -70.03 -52.35
C LEU A 33 100.07 -70.07 -50.87
N LEU A 34 100.95 -70.57 -50.00
CA LEU A 34 100.72 -70.62 -48.56
C LEU A 34 100.82 -69.24 -47.89
N MET A 35 101.66 -68.33 -48.40
CA MET A 35 101.64 -66.91 -48.00
C MET A 35 100.34 -66.22 -48.42
N ASN A 36 99.89 -66.40 -49.66
CA ASN A 36 98.65 -65.79 -50.17
C ASN A 36 97.43 -66.33 -49.41
N ALA A 37 97.33 -67.65 -49.19
CA ALA A 37 96.24 -68.24 -48.41
C ALA A 37 96.22 -67.78 -46.94
N ARG A 38 97.39 -67.45 -46.36
CA ARG A 38 97.46 -66.82 -45.02
C ARG A 38 97.01 -65.37 -45.05
N ALA A 39 97.44 -64.60 -46.05
CA ALA A 39 97.02 -63.21 -46.25
C ALA A 39 95.51 -63.13 -46.47
N ASP A 40 94.95 -63.97 -47.34
CA ASP A 40 93.51 -64.07 -47.59
C ASP A 40 92.75 -64.45 -46.31
N ARG A 41 93.27 -65.41 -45.52
CA ARG A 41 92.66 -65.79 -44.24
C ARG A 41 92.67 -64.65 -43.23
N GLU A 42 93.74 -63.88 -43.15
CA GLU A 42 93.83 -62.70 -42.27
C GLU A 42 92.91 -61.58 -42.74
N GLN A 43 92.80 -61.37 -44.05
CA GLN A 43 91.88 -60.42 -44.64
C GLN A 43 90.42 -60.81 -44.36
N TYR A 44 90.03 -62.06 -44.63
CA TYR A 44 88.69 -62.56 -44.30
C TYR A 44 88.38 -62.49 -42.80
N LYS A 45 89.37 -62.70 -41.93
CA LYS A 45 89.18 -62.52 -40.49
C LYS A 45 88.91 -61.06 -40.12
N LYS A 46 89.63 -60.11 -40.72
CA LYS A 46 89.37 -58.67 -40.53
C LYS A 46 88.00 -58.28 -41.05
N GLU A 47 87.67 -58.67 -42.28
CA GLU A 47 86.36 -58.40 -42.89
C GLU A 47 85.22 -59.01 -42.06
N TYR A 48 85.40 -60.23 -41.54
CA TYR A 48 84.42 -60.86 -40.65
C TYR A 48 84.26 -60.10 -39.32
N GLN A 49 85.37 -59.65 -38.71
CA GLN A 49 85.32 -58.84 -37.49
C GLN A 49 84.62 -57.50 -37.72
N GLU A 50 84.93 -56.81 -38.83
CA GLU A 50 84.27 -55.55 -39.20
C GLU A 50 82.77 -55.76 -39.46
N ALA A 51 82.39 -56.83 -40.17
CA ALA A 51 80.99 -57.17 -40.39
C ALA A 51 80.25 -57.52 -39.08
N ALA A 52 80.92 -58.20 -38.15
CA ALA A 52 80.37 -58.49 -36.83
C ALA A 52 80.14 -57.19 -36.03
N THR A 53 81.12 -56.28 -36.01
CA THR A 53 80.96 -54.98 -35.33
C THR A 53 79.84 -54.14 -35.94
N GLN A 54 79.72 -54.10 -37.26
CA GLN A 54 78.63 -53.38 -37.93
C GLN A 54 77.27 -53.99 -37.60
N ARG A 55 77.18 -55.33 -37.57
CA ARG A 55 75.95 -56.02 -37.18
C ARG A 55 75.54 -55.63 -35.75
N ASP A 56 76.47 -55.66 -34.81
CA ASP A 56 76.20 -55.30 -33.41
C ASP A 56 75.75 -53.84 -33.28
N GLU A 57 76.37 -52.91 -34.02
CA GLU A 57 75.93 -51.51 -34.07
C GLU A 57 74.52 -51.35 -34.65
N TRP A 58 74.19 -52.08 -35.73
CA TRP A 58 72.85 -52.06 -36.32
C TRP A 58 71.80 -52.67 -35.38
N GLU A 59 72.17 -53.73 -34.67
CA GLU A 59 71.31 -54.38 -33.68
C GLU A 59 71.02 -53.42 -32.51
N GLN A 60 72.03 -52.69 -32.02
CA GLN A 60 71.85 -51.68 -30.99
C GLN A 60 70.97 -50.51 -31.48
N ARG A 61 71.22 -49.96 -32.68
CA ARG A 61 70.39 -48.88 -33.24
C ARG A 61 68.93 -49.30 -33.44
N ALA A 62 68.70 -50.56 -33.83
CA ALA A 62 67.35 -51.08 -33.97
C ALA A 62 66.61 -51.12 -32.63
N GLN A 63 67.30 -51.54 -31.55
CA GLN A 63 66.75 -51.53 -30.20
C GLN A 63 66.45 -50.11 -29.69
N GLU A 64 67.37 -49.16 -29.90
CA GLU A 64 67.17 -47.75 -29.54
C GLU A 64 65.99 -47.13 -30.29
N ASN A 65 65.88 -47.38 -31.59
CA ASN A 65 64.75 -46.92 -32.40
C ASN A 65 63.42 -47.56 -31.95
N GLN A 66 63.42 -48.83 -31.56
CA GLN A 66 62.23 -49.50 -31.03
C GLN A 66 61.78 -48.89 -29.70
N ALA A 67 62.73 -48.56 -28.81
CA ALA A 67 62.45 -47.88 -27.55
C ALA A 67 61.91 -46.45 -27.79
N ALA A 68 62.52 -45.70 -28.70
CA ALA A 68 62.07 -44.36 -29.08
C ALA A 68 60.65 -44.37 -29.71
N ALA A 69 60.37 -45.33 -30.59
CA ALA A 69 59.05 -45.50 -31.18
C ALA A 69 57.98 -45.79 -30.11
N SER A 70 58.31 -46.60 -29.10
CA SER A 70 57.42 -46.89 -27.98
C SER A 70 57.14 -45.64 -27.13
N GLN A 71 58.15 -44.80 -26.91
CA GLN A 71 57.98 -43.52 -26.21
C GLN A 71 57.12 -42.53 -27.00
N LEU A 72 57.29 -42.47 -28.33
CA LEU A 72 56.47 -41.62 -29.20
C LEU A 72 54.99 -41.99 -29.12
N VAL A 73 54.66 -43.27 -29.17
CA VAL A 73 53.26 -43.74 -29.02
C VAL A 73 52.67 -43.30 -27.67
N LEU A 74 53.46 -43.40 -26.59
CA LEU A 74 53.01 -42.94 -25.26
C LEU A 74 52.76 -41.42 -25.23
N VAL A 75 53.62 -40.63 -25.88
CA VAL A 75 53.45 -39.18 -25.99
C VAL A 75 52.22 -38.83 -26.81
N GLU A 76 51.99 -39.50 -27.94
CA GLU A 76 50.78 -39.31 -28.76
C GLU A 76 49.50 -39.60 -27.96
N GLN A 77 49.47 -40.70 -27.20
CA GLN A 77 48.33 -41.03 -26.34
C GLN A 77 48.08 -39.96 -25.27
N LYS A 78 49.15 -39.43 -24.65
CA LYS A 78 49.03 -38.33 -23.67
C LYS A 78 48.49 -37.05 -24.31
N ILE A 79 48.97 -36.70 -25.51
CA ILE A 79 48.48 -35.53 -26.25
C ILE A 79 46.98 -35.67 -26.54
N GLN A 80 46.54 -36.84 -27.01
CA GLN A 80 45.12 -37.10 -27.25
C GLN A 80 44.29 -36.99 -25.98
N THR A 81 44.80 -37.52 -24.87
CA THR A 81 44.13 -37.42 -23.56
C THR A 81 43.96 -35.97 -23.12
N TYR A 82 45.03 -35.17 -23.17
CA TYR A 82 44.96 -33.76 -22.79
C TYR A 82 44.07 -32.92 -23.73
N GLN A 83 43.99 -33.27 -25.02
CA GLN A 83 43.06 -32.61 -25.92
C GLN A 83 41.60 -32.83 -25.49
N ILE A 84 41.24 -34.07 -25.13
CA ILE A 84 39.89 -34.39 -24.64
C ILE A 84 39.60 -33.62 -23.34
N GLU A 85 40.53 -33.65 -22.37
CA GLU A 85 40.38 -32.92 -21.10
C GLU A 85 40.21 -31.40 -21.32
N ALA A 86 40.97 -30.82 -22.25
CA ALA A 86 40.86 -29.41 -22.59
C ALA A 86 39.49 -29.06 -23.19
N TYR A 87 38.93 -29.92 -24.05
CA TYR A 87 37.59 -29.73 -24.61
C TYR A 87 36.52 -29.82 -23.52
N GLU A 88 36.59 -30.81 -22.62
CA GLU A 88 35.66 -30.92 -21.51
C GLU A 88 35.70 -29.71 -20.58
N LEU A 89 36.92 -29.23 -20.26
CA LEU A 89 37.09 -28.05 -19.42
C LEU A 89 36.50 -26.80 -20.07
N LYS A 90 36.69 -26.65 -21.39
CA LYS A 90 36.08 -25.56 -22.15
C LYS A 90 34.55 -25.63 -22.09
N GLU A 91 33.97 -26.80 -22.32
CA GLU A 91 32.52 -26.98 -22.26
C GLU A 91 31.96 -26.68 -20.87
N ARG A 92 32.65 -27.12 -19.80
CA ARG A 92 32.27 -26.81 -18.41
C ARG A 92 32.38 -25.31 -18.12
N ALA A 93 33.42 -24.64 -18.60
CA ALA A 93 33.60 -23.21 -18.44
C ALA A 93 32.48 -22.42 -19.13
N ASP A 94 32.13 -22.80 -20.37
CA ASP A 94 31.05 -22.19 -21.13
C ASP A 94 29.70 -22.37 -20.41
N LYS A 95 29.40 -23.57 -19.90
CA LYS A 95 28.18 -23.84 -19.11
C LYS A 95 28.13 -23.02 -17.82
N ASN A 96 29.23 -22.96 -17.07
CA ASN A 96 29.30 -22.18 -15.83
C ASN A 96 29.11 -20.69 -16.10
N TYR A 97 29.67 -20.18 -17.20
CA TYR A 97 29.50 -18.78 -17.58
C TYR A 97 28.04 -18.46 -17.94
N GLN A 98 27.35 -19.36 -18.65
CA GLN A 98 25.92 -19.19 -18.93
C GLN A 98 25.09 -19.19 -17.64
N LEU A 99 25.34 -20.12 -16.72
CA LEU A 99 24.65 -20.15 -15.42
C LEU A 99 24.87 -18.86 -14.62
N TYR A 100 26.08 -18.30 -14.67
CA TYR A 100 26.39 -17.01 -14.04
C TYR A 100 25.56 -15.87 -14.66
N LEU A 101 25.48 -15.81 -15.99
CA LEU A 101 24.68 -14.79 -16.68
C LEU A 101 23.19 -14.92 -16.36
N ASP A 102 22.65 -16.14 -16.40
CA ASP A 102 21.25 -16.42 -16.04
C ASP A 102 20.97 -16.02 -14.59
N GLY A 103 21.87 -16.35 -13.67
CA GLY A 103 21.78 -15.95 -12.27
C GLY A 103 21.80 -14.42 -12.10
N GLN A 104 22.68 -13.73 -12.84
CA GLN A 104 22.74 -12.27 -12.83
C GLN A 104 21.43 -11.65 -13.35
N GLN A 105 20.87 -12.16 -14.45
CA GLN A 105 19.61 -11.69 -15.00
C GLN A 105 18.45 -11.93 -14.03
N SER A 106 18.37 -13.12 -13.43
CA SER A 106 17.35 -13.46 -12.43
C SER A 106 17.43 -12.54 -11.21
N TYR A 107 18.65 -12.24 -10.74
CA TYR A 107 18.85 -11.32 -9.63
C TYR A 107 18.37 -9.91 -9.97
N GLN A 108 18.74 -9.38 -11.14
CA GLN A 108 18.29 -8.06 -11.60
C GLN A 108 16.76 -8.00 -11.74
N HIS A 109 16.15 -9.04 -12.31
CA HIS A 109 14.70 -9.13 -12.43
C HIS A 109 14.01 -9.10 -11.06
N THR A 110 14.51 -9.89 -10.10
CA THR A 110 13.98 -9.94 -8.74
C THR A 110 14.10 -8.58 -8.04
N LEU A 111 15.23 -7.88 -8.23
CA LEU A 111 15.45 -6.56 -7.65
C LEU A 111 14.46 -5.53 -8.20
N THR A 112 14.16 -5.57 -9.49
CA THR A 112 13.15 -4.70 -10.13
C THR A 112 11.77 -4.94 -9.53
N LEU A 113 11.34 -6.21 -9.46
CA LEU A 113 10.04 -6.57 -8.86
C LEU A 113 9.91 -6.12 -7.41
N TYR A 114 10.98 -6.30 -6.62
CA TYR A 114 11.01 -5.84 -5.23
C TYR A 114 10.81 -4.31 -5.13
N ASN A 115 11.48 -3.54 -6.00
CA ASN A 115 11.34 -2.08 -6.00
C ASN A 115 9.94 -1.64 -6.44
N GLU A 116 9.33 -2.33 -7.41
CA GLU A 116 7.95 -2.09 -7.82
C GLU A 116 6.95 -2.35 -6.68
N GLU A 117 7.07 -3.48 -6.00
CA GLU A 117 6.21 -3.81 -4.85
C GLU A 117 6.43 -2.85 -3.68
N LYS A 118 7.67 -2.40 -3.45
CA LYS A 118 7.98 -1.37 -2.46
C LYS A 118 7.30 -0.04 -2.80
N ALA A 119 7.27 0.35 -4.08
CA ALA A 119 6.57 1.54 -4.53
C ALA A 119 5.05 1.40 -4.34
N ARG A 120 4.46 0.28 -4.76
CA ARG A 120 3.03 -0.03 -4.55
C ARG A 120 2.62 0.01 -3.08
N ALA A 121 3.44 -0.58 -2.20
CA ALA A 121 3.18 -0.56 -0.76
C ALA A 121 3.21 0.87 -0.20
N SER A 122 4.12 1.71 -0.69
CA SER A 122 4.21 3.12 -0.29
C SER A 122 3.00 3.93 -0.76
N GLU A 123 2.52 3.70 -1.99
CA GLU A 123 1.30 4.31 -2.52
C GLU A 123 0.05 3.88 -1.71
N LEU A 124 -0.05 2.59 -1.38
CA LEU A 124 -1.16 2.07 -0.59
C LEU A 124 -1.19 2.67 0.82
N LEU A 125 -0.03 2.84 1.45
CA LEU A 125 0.08 3.52 2.75
C LEU A 125 -0.40 4.97 2.66
N ALA A 126 0.01 5.72 1.64
CA ALA A 126 -0.45 7.09 1.43
C ALA A 126 -1.98 7.16 1.23
N GLN A 127 -2.55 6.24 0.45
CA GLN A 127 -4.01 6.16 0.27
C GLN A 127 -4.73 5.84 1.58
N TYR A 128 -4.18 4.93 2.39
CA TYR A 128 -4.73 4.59 3.70
C TYR A 128 -4.73 5.80 4.64
N GLU A 129 -3.65 6.56 4.69
CA GLU A 129 -3.56 7.79 5.50
C GLU A 129 -4.59 8.82 5.06
N ILE A 130 -4.78 9.02 3.75
CA ILE A 130 -5.82 9.91 3.21
C ILE A 130 -7.21 9.44 3.66
N ALA A 131 -7.55 8.18 3.43
CA ALA A 131 -8.86 7.63 3.81
C ALA A 131 -9.11 7.73 5.33
N ASN A 132 -8.07 7.53 6.14
CA ASN A 132 -8.16 7.69 7.59
C ASN A 132 -8.40 9.15 7.99
N SER A 133 -7.75 10.11 7.33
CA SER A 133 -7.99 11.54 7.55
C SER A 133 -9.41 11.97 7.16
N GLU A 134 -9.93 11.41 6.05
CA GLU A 134 -11.31 11.65 5.61
C GLU A 134 -12.32 11.09 6.61
N ARG A 135 -12.09 9.86 7.10
CA ARG A 135 -12.91 9.26 8.17
C ARG A 135 -12.98 10.17 9.39
N ASP A 136 -11.83 10.67 9.86
CA ASP A 136 -11.76 11.54 11.04
C ASP A 136 -12.49 12.87 10.82
N ARG A 137 -12.40 13.43 9.61
CA ARG A 137 -13.17 14.60 9.20
C ARG A 137 -14.68 14.33 9.23
N TYR A 138 -15.14 13.21 8.65
CA TYR A 138 -16.56 12.85 8.66
C TYR A 138 -17.08 12.61 10.08
N LEU A 139 -16.28 11.98 10.93
CA LEU A 139 -16.63 11.75 12.33
C LEU A 139 -16.80 13.08 13.08
N THR A 140 -15.92 14.04 12.82
CA THR A 140 -16.00 15.40 13.39
C THR A 140 -17.30 16.09 12.95
N LEU A 141 -17.57 16.12 11.64
CA LEU A 141 -18.77 16.74 11.08
C LEU A 141 -20.06 16.08 11.60
N TYR A 142 -20.08 14.75 11.73
CA TYR A 142 -21.21 14.03 12.30
C TYR A 142 -21.46 14.42 13.76
N ASN A 143 -20.41 14.59 14.56
CA ASN A 143 -20.54 15.00 15.96
C ASN A 143 -21.01 16.46 16.08
N GLU A 144 -20.51 17.36 15.23
CA GLU A 144 -20.94 18.76 15.17
C GLU A 144 -22.43 18.87 14.80
N THR A 145 -22.85 18.24 13.70
CA THR A 145 -24.26 18.24 13.27
C THR A 145 -25.19 17.63 14.33
N LYS A 146 -24.74 16.58 15.03
CA LYS A 146 -25.48 16.01 16.16
C LYS A 146 -25.60 17.00 17.33
N ALA A 147 -24.57 17.77 17.62
CA ALA A 147 -24.59 18.80 18.65
C ALA A 147 -25.51 19.98 18.27
N GLU A 148 -25.45 20.45 17.03
CA GLU A 148 -26.33 21.49 16.48
C GLU A 148 -27.80 21.07 16.55
N LEU A 149 -28.12 19.84 16.13
CA LEU A 149 -29.47 19.30 16.20
C LEU A 149 -29.99 19.23 17.64
N LYS A 150 -29.13 18.89 18.61
CA LYS A 150 -29.47 18.91 20.03
C LYS A 150 -29.72 20.33 20.54
N TYR A 151 -28.93 21.30 20.10
CA TYR A 151 -29.11 22.71 20.42
C TYR A 151 -30.43 23.26 19.84
N GLU A 152 -30.70 23.02 18.56
CA GLU A 152 -31.94 23.39 17.87
C GLU A 152 -33.18 22.83 18.58
N ARG A 153 -33.15 21.54 18.95
CA ARG A 153 -34.26 20.92 19.70
C ARG A 153 -34.50 21.59 21.05
N ARG A 154 -33.43 21.97 21.77
CA ARG A 154 -33.53 22.70 23.04
C ARG A 154 -34.06 24.12 22.85
N SER A 155 -33.58 24.83 21.83
CA SER A 155 -34.03 26.18 21.49
C SER A 155 -35.52 26.20 21.13
N LYS A 156 -35.97 25.31 20.25
CA LYS A 156 -37.40 25.18 19.88
C LYS A 156 -38.29 24.85 21.08
N ALA A 157 -37.84 23.94 21.95
CA ALA A 157 -38.56 23.63 23.18
C ALA A 157 -38.64 24.85 24.13
N SER A 158 -37.55 25.62 24.24
CA SER A 158 -37.49 26.83 25.05
C SER A 158 -38.43 27.93 24.53
N ILE A 159 -38.42 28.18 23.21
CA ILE A 159 -39.30 29.16 22.55
C ILE A 159 -40.76 28.79 22.77
N LYS A 160 -41.13 27.53 22.54
CA LYS A 160 -42.51 27.05 22.76
C LYS A 160 -42.94 27.18 24.21
N GLY A 161 -42.03 26.92 25.17
CA GLY A 161 -42.30 27.09 26.59
C GLY A 161 -42.47 28.56 27.00
N TRP A 162 -41.70 29.48 26.41
CA TRP A 162 -41.85 30.91 26.62
C TRP A 162 -43.19 31.43 26.06
N GLU A 163 -43.54 31.02 24.84
CA GLU A 163 -44.81 31.41 24.22
C GLU A 163 -46.03 30.93 25.02
N THR A 164 -45.97 29.70 25.53
CA THR A 164 -47.03 29.14 26.40
C THR A 164 -47.19 29.95 27.69
N ARG A 165 -46.07 30.28 28.37
CA ARG A 165 -46.08 31.10 29.59
C ARG A 165 -46.65 32.51 29.34
N ARG A 166 -46.18 33.18 28.28
CA ARG A 166 -46.65 34.52 27.90
C ARG A 166 -48.14 34.54 27.56
N LYS A 167 -48.65 33.48 26.91
CA LYS A 167 -50.08 33.36 26.59
C LYS A 167 -50.94 33.20 27.85
N ALA A 168 -50.49 32.39 28.81
CA ALA A 168 -51.18 32.20 30.09
C ALA A 168 -51.19 33.50 30.93
N GLU A 169 -50.07 34.22 30.98
CA GLU A 169 -49.97 35.50 31.67
C GLU A 169 -50.89 36.56 31.04
N ASN A 170 -50.91 36.66 29.71
CA ASN A 170 -51.84 37.55 29.01
C ASN A 170 -53.33 37.20 29.28
N ALA A 171 -53.66 35.91 29.40
CA ALA A 171 -55.02 35.50 29.75
C ALA A 171 -55.38 35.95 31.17
N LYS A 172 -54.45 35.80 32.13
CA LYS A 172 -54.62 36.28 33.51
C LYS A 172 -54.79 37.80 33.56
N LEU A 173 -53.93 38.56 32.88
CA LEU A 173 -54.04 40.02 32.80
C LEU A 173 -55.37 40.47 32.19
N LYS A 174 -55.84 39.81 31.13
CA LYS A 174 -57.17 40.09 30.55
C LYS A 174 -58.31 39.86 31.54
N GLN A 175 -58.22 38.80 32.34
CA GLN A 175 -59.21 38.51 33.38
C GLN A 175 -59.19 39.58 34.48
N GLU A 176 -58.01 39.96 34.97
CA GLU A 176 -57.84 41.01 35.99
C GLU A 176 -58.36 42.36 35.48
N ILE A 177 -58.02 42.74 34.24
CA ILE A 177 -58.56 43.95 33.60
C ILE A 177 -60.09 43.89 33.50
N SER A 178 -60.65 42.74 33.12
CA SER A 178 -62.11 42.58 33.05
C SER A 178 -62.77 42.76 34.42
N GLN A 179 -62.18 42.20 35.48
CA GLN A 179 -62.65 42.39 36.86
C GLN A 179 -62.55 43.85 37.30
N MET A 180 -61.42 44.51 37.03
CA MET A 180 -61.25 45.94 37.32
C MET A 180 -62.28 46.81 36.59
N VAL A 181 -62.60 46.48 35.34
CA VAL A 181 -63.63 47.19 34.57
C VAL A 181 -65.02 47.02 35.21
N VAL A 182 -65.36 45.83 35.70
CA VAL A 182 -66.63 45.59 36.43
C VAL A 182 -66.68 46.44 37.70
N LEU A 183 -65.63 46.39 38.53
CA LEU A 183 -65.55 47.19 39.75
C LEU A 183 -65.64 48.70 39.48
N LEU A 184 -65.00 49.18 38.41
CA LEU A 184 -65.11 50.58 38.00
C LEU A 184 -66.53 50.94 37.56
N ARG A 185 -67.21 50.08 36.81
CA ARG A 185 -68.61 50.30 36.41
C ARG A 185 -69.54 50.34 37.63
N GLU A 186 -69.38 49.41 38.56
CA GLU A 186 -70.15 49.38 39.82
C GLU A 186 -69.89 50.65 40.65
N SER A 187 -68.63 51.10 40.74
CA SER A 187 -68.29 52.33 41.45
C SER A 187 -68.88 53.58 40.78
N ILE A 188 -68.89 53.66 39.44
CA ILE A 188 -69.52 54.77 38.72
C ILE A 188 -71.04 54.75 38.93
N ALA A 189 -71.68 53.58 38.80
CA ALA A 189 -73.12 53.46 39.04
C ALA A 189 -73.49 53.88 40.48
N GLY A 190 -72.71 53.47 41.47
CA GLY A 190 -72.90 53.91 42.86
C GLY A 190 -72.67 55.43 43.06
N LYS A 191 -71.74 56.04 42.31
CA LYS A 191 -71.58 57.50 42.29
C LYS A 191 -72.79 58.19 41.68
N ASP A 192 -73.30 57.69 40.56
CA ASP A 192 -74.48 58.26 39.90
C ASP A 192 -75.71 58.15 40.81
N GLU A 193 -75.88 57.04 41.53
CA GLU A 193 -76.93 56.88 42.55
C GLU A 193 -76.79 57.89 43.70
N ALA A 194 -75.57 58.07 44.23
CA ALA A 194 -75.30 59.06 45.27
C ALA A 194 -75.59 60.50 44.79
N VAL A 195 -75.23 60.83 43.56
CA VAL A 195 -75.51 62.13 42.93
C VAL A 195 -77.01 62.34 42.77
N ASN A 196 -77.76 61.34 42.29
CA ASN A 196 -79.23 61.40 42.19
C ASN A 196 -79.89 61.62 43.55
N ASN A 197 -79.41 60.94 44.60
CA ASN A 197 -79.89 61.14 45.96
C ASN A 197 -79.65 62.59 46.45
N LEU A 198 -78.52 63.19 46.11
CA LEU A 198 -78.25 64.60 46.43
C LEU A 198 -79.19 65.56 45.68
N TYR A 199 -79.51 65.30 44.41
CA TYR A 199 -80.50 66.09 43.68
C TYR A 199 -81.89 66.02 44.31
N LEU A 200 -82.32 64.83 44.77
CA LEU A 200 -83.59 64.66 45.49
C LEU A 200 -83.62 65.49 46.78
N VAL A 201 -82.51 65.52 47.53
CA VAL A 201 -82.37 66.36 48.73
C VAL A 201 -82.40 67.84 48.36
N ALA A 202 -81.72 68.24 47.29
CA ALA A 202 -81.75 69.63 46.81
C ALA A 202 -83.17 70.07 46.43
N GLU A 203 -83.94 69.24 45.72
CA GLU A 203 -85.34 69.53 45.38
C GLU A 203 -86.23 69.67 46.63
N ARG A 204 -86.01 68.82 47.65
CA ARG A 204 -86.69 68.96 48.96
C ARG A 204 -86.34 70.27 49.63
N MET A 205 -85.06 70.66 49.61
CA MET A 205 -84.60 71.93 50.15
C MET A 205 -85.22 73.12 49.41
N ASP A 206 -85.29 73.08 48.08
CA ASP A 206 -85.94 74.12 47.27
C ASP A 206 -87.44 74.22 47.56
N ARG A 207 -88.13 73.08 47.73
CA ARG A 207 -89.54 73.05 48.15
C ARG A 207 -89.72 73.70 49.53
N ILE A 208 -88.88 73.36 50.50
CA ILE A 208 -88.88 74.00 51.82
C ILE A 208 -88.61 75.50 51.70
N GLN A 209 -87.61 75.89 50.91
CA GLN A 209 -87.23 77.30 50.71
C GLN A 209 -88.38 78.10 50.11
N SER A 210 -89.06 77.57 49.08
CA SER A 210 -90.23 78.23 48.48
C SER A 210 -91.39 78.41 49.46
N LEU A 211 -91.63 77.42 50.34
CA LEU A 211 -92.62 77.54 51.41
C LEU A 211 -92.22 78.63 52.43
N VAL A 212 -90.94 78.72 52.77
CA VAL A 212 -90.40 79.76 53.65
C VAL A 212 -90.49 81.14 53.00
N ASP A 213 -90.11 81.28 51.74
CA ASP A 213 -90.17 82.55 51.00
C ASP A 213 -91.63 83.03 50.83
N SER A 214 -92.58 82.10 50.61
CA SER A 214 -94.02 82.42 50.60
C SER A 214 -94.55 82.95 51.94
N ALA A 215 -93.85 82.68 53.05
CA ALA A 215 -94.16 83.25 54.36
C ALA A 215 -93.75 84.72 54.47
N VAL A 216 -92.73 85.13 53.70
CA VAL A 216 -92.10 86.46 53.74
C VAL A 216 -92.80 87.45 52.82
N GLU A 217 -93.32 87.03 51.66
CA GLU A 217 -93.87 87.95 50.65
C GLU A 217 -95.31 88.44 50.92
N GLU A 218 -96.10 87.80 51.77
CA GLU A 218 -97.47 88.24 52.10
C GLU A 218 -97.56 88.95 53.47
N THR A 219 -97.60 90.28 53.45
CA THR A 219 -97.91 91.12 54.62
C THR A 219 -99.37 90.96 55.06
N THR A 220 -99.63 89.96 55.90
CA THR A 220 -100.92 89.80 56.57
C THR A 220 -100.97 90.67 57.83
N ASN A 221 -101.73 91.77 57.80
CA ASN A 221 -101.91 92.73 58.89
C ASN A 221 -102.68 92.17 60.12
N ASN A 222 -102.67 90.86 60.36
CA ASN A 222 -103.35 90.19 61.48
C ASN A 222 -102.46 89.11 62.14
N PRO A 223 -102.05 89.28 63.42
CA PRO A 223 -101.10 88.39 64.08
C PRO A 223 -101.61 86.94 64.26
N VAL A 224 -102.93 86.72 64.34
CA VAL A 224 -103.49 85.36 64.50
C VAL A 224 -103.38 84.54 63.21
N ASN A 225 -103.55 85.18 62.05
CA ASN A 225 -103.40 84.53 60.74
C ASN A 225 -101.95 84.14 60.46
N LEU A 226 -101.00 84.95 60.92
CA LEU A 226 -99.58 84.70 60.82
C LEU A 226 -99.17 83.41 61.57
N VAL A 227 -99.63 83.23 62.81
CA VAL A 227 -99.34 82.02 63.60
C VAL A 227 -99.95 80.76 62.96
N GLN A 228 -101.16 80.85 62.41
CA GLN A 228 -101.77 79.73 61.69
C GLN A 228 -101.03 79.38 60.40
N LYS A 229 -100.52 80.39 59.66
CA LYS A 229 -99.70 80.20 58.46
C LYS A 229 -98.38 79.51 58.81
N PHE A 230 -97.68 79.96 59.85
CA PHE A 230 -96.47 79.28 60.34
C PHE A 230 -96.74 77.84 60.77
N ARG A 231 -97.88 77.57 61.42
CA ARG A 231 -98.26 76.20 61.78
C ARG A 231 -98.47 75.31 60.55
N ARG A 232 -99.07 75.82 59.47
CA ARG A 232 -99.27 75.08 58.21
C ARG A 232 -97.95 74.86 57.48
N ILE A 233 -97.11 75.88 57.39
CA ILE A 233 -95.77 75.78 56.78
C ILE A 233 -94.92 74.78 57.56
N TRP A 234 -94.94 74.82 58.90
CA TRP A 234 -94.22 73.86 59.73
C TRP A 234 -94.67 72.41 59.51
N LEU A 235 -95.98 72.17 59.36
CA LEU A 235 -96.49 70.84 59.03
C LEU A 235 -96.05 70.39 57.64
N ALA A 236 -96.12 71.27 56.62
CA ALA A 236 -95.66 70.97 55.27
C ALA A 236 -94.15 70.69 55.19
N VAL A 237 -93.33 71.45 55.91
CA VAL A 237 -91.88 71.19 56.02
C VAL A 237 -91.61 69.86 56.70
N LYS A 238 -92.36 69.53 57.76
CA LYS A 238 -92.24 68.25 58.45
C LYS A 238 -92.58 67.07 57.53
N ASP A 239 -93.60 67.22 56.69
CA ASP A 239 -93.98 66.20 55.72
C ASP A 239 -92.89 66.02 54.64
N ILE A 240 -92.35 67.12 54.08
CA ILE A 240 -91.24 67.07 53.09
C ILE A 240 -89.97 66.43 53.67
N LEU A 241 -89.65 66.68 54.94
CA LEU A 241 -88.50 66.05 55.61
C LEU A 241 -88.70 64.56 55.92
N SER A 242 -89.93 64.07 55.85
CA SER A 242 -90.28 62.67 56.10
C SER A 242 -90.38 61.81 54.84
N GLU A 243 -90.44 62.45 53.65
CA GLU A 243 -90.20 61.79 52.36
C GLU A 243 -88.80 61.18 52.32
#